data_AF-A0A967JYD1-F1
#
_entry.id   AF-A0A967JYD1-F1
#
_cell.length_a   1.000
_cell.length_b   1.000
_cell.length_c   1.000
_cell.angle_alpha   90.00
_cell.angle_beta   90.00
_cell.angle_gamma   90.00
#
_symmetry.space_group_name_H-M   'P 1'
#
loop_
_entity.id
_entity.type
_entity.pdbx_description
1 polymer ?
#
loop_
_entity_poly.entity_id
_entity_poly.type
_entity_poly.pdbx_seq_one_letter_code
_entity_poly.pdbx_strand_id
1 'polypeptide(L)'
;MDPAAVRRSREFALSGELRGNEFQTWATFQLNPDSRAQNWPWLQANLGRFMDVASPRVRRQAPEYFGRWLCARDDAQRLRSLFDEVADDYPVSPRSVQQAVETIELCAAFKATQGPAVRAYFARD
;
A
#
# COMPACT_ATOMS: atom_id res chain seq x y z
N MET A 1 -18.80 0.08 3.20
CA MET A 1 -18.30 -1.26 3.58
C MET A 1 -18.71 -1.51 5.03
N ASP A 2 -19.13 -2.73 5.40
CA ASP A 2 -19.50 -3.05 6.79
C ASP A 2 -18.28 -2.90 7.73
N PRO A 3 -18.32 -2.01 8.74
CA PRO A 3 -17.21 -1.81 9.68
C PRO A 3 -16.81 -3.09 10.45
N ALA A 4 -17.77 -3.98 10.73
CA ALA A 4 -17.49 -5.24 11.42
C ALA A 4 -16.71 -6.20 10.51
N ALA A 5 -17.06 -6.29 9.23
CA ALA A 5 -16.29 -7.05 8.24
C ALA A 5 -14.86 -6.51 8.09
N VAL A 6 -14.67 -5.19 8.02
CA VAL A 6 -13.33 -4.58 7.92
C VAL A 6 -12.46 -4.93 9.13
N ARG A 7 -13.00 -4.80 10.34
CA ARG A 7 -12.27 -5.16 11.56
C ARG A 7 -11.87 -6.63 11.59
N ARG A 8 -12.82 -7.54 11.31
CA ARG A 8 -12.54 -9.00 11.27
C ARG A 8 -11.48 -9.34 10.22
N SER A 9 -11.51 -8.70 9.05
CA SER A 9 -10.51 -8.92 8.01
C SER A 9 -9.10 -8.53 8.48
N ARG A 10 -8.96 -7.40 9.17
CA ARG A 10 -7.68 -6.93 9.73
C ARG A 10 -7.19 -7.83 10.86
N GLU A 11 -8.09 -8.24 11.75
CA GLU A 11 -7.78 -9.18 12.84
C GLU A 11 -7.28 -10.52 12.30
N PHE A 12 -7.97 -11.07 11.29
CA PHE A 12 -7.58 -12.33 10.66
C PHE A 12 -6.26 -12.22 9.90
N ALA A 13 -6.01 -11.09 9.22
CA ALA A 13 -4.69 -10.86 8.60
C ALA A 13 -3.58 -10.86 9.65
N LEU A 14 -3.80 -10.23 10.81
CA LEU A 14 -2.83 -10.15 11.89
C LEU A 14 -2.77 -11.39 12.79
N SER A 15 -3.57 -12.44 12.55
CA SER A 15 -3.49 -13.67 13.35
C SER A 15 -2.34 -14.58 12.93
N GLY A 16 -1.76 -14.35 11.74
CA GLY A 16 -0.73 -15.21 11.17
C GLY A 16 -1.26 -16.47 10.49
N GLU A 17 -2.58 -16.64 10.40
CA GLU A 17 -3.21 -17.81 9.75
C GLU A 17 -3.23 -17.72 8.22
N LEU A 18 -3.10 -16.52 7.65
CA LEU A 18 -3.05 -16.34 6.20
C LEU A 18 -1.76 -16.89 5.61
N ARG A 19 -1.88 -17.62 4.50
CA ARG A 19 -0.72 -18.05 3.72
C ARG A 19 -0.02 -16.84 3.11
N GLY A 20 1.28 -16.96 2.85
CA GLY A 20 2.08 -15.82 2.37
C GLY A 20 1.50 -15.11 1.13
N ASN A 21 0.94 -15.85 0.17
CA ASN A 21 0.30 -15.28 -1.02
C ASN A 21 -1.04 -14.59 -0.68
N GLU A 22 -1.84 -15.15 0.22
CA GLU A 22 -3.12 -14.57 0.66
C GLU A 22 -2.87 -13.26 1.44
N PHE A 23 -1.89 -13.28 2.33
CA PHE A 23 -1.47 -12.13 3.11
C PHE A 23 -0.90 -11.01 2.22
N GLN A 24 -0.09 -11.37 1.22
CA GLN A 24 0.37 -10.44 0.19
C GLN A 24 -0.79 -9.83 -0.60
N THR A 25 -1.70 -10.66 -1.10
CA THR A 25 -2.88 -10.17 -1.84
C THR A 25 -3.69 -9.23 -0.98
N TRP A 26 -3.95 -9.61 0.28
CA TRP A 26 -4.66 -8.76 1.23
C TRP A 26 -3.95 -7.41 1.43
N ALA A 27 -2.64 -7.40 1.65
CA ALA A 27 -1.85 -6.16 1.81
C ALA A 27 -1.98 -5.24 0.60
N THR A 28 -1.93 -5.82 -0.60
CA THR A 28 -2.02 -5.10 -1.88
C THR A 28 -3.31 -4.29 -2.01
N PHE A 29 -4.42 -4.76 -1.43
CA PHE A 29 -5.71 -4.09 -1.56
C PHE A 29 -6.00 -3.06 -0.47
N GLN A 30 -5.17 -2.92 0.56
CA GLN A 30 -5.51 -2.05 1.69
C GLN A 30 -5.59 -0.57 1.29
N LEU A 31 -4.70 -0.12 0.40
CA LEU A 31 -4.63 1.29 0.00
C LEU A 31 -5.18 1.54 -1.40
N ASN A 32 -6.13 0.71 -1.86
CA ASN A 32 -6.86 0.98 -3.09
C ASN A 32 -7.66 2.30 -2.99
N PRO A 33 -8.09 2.89 -4.12
CA PRO A 33 -8.76 4.19 -4.12
C PRO A 33 -10.00 4.28 -3.22
N ASP A 34 -10.74 3.19 -3.07
CA ASP A 34 -12.00 3.13 -2.32
C ASP A 34 -11.78 2.99 -0.81
N SER A 35 -10.66 2.40 -0.38
CA SER A 35 -10.39 2.11 1.04
C SER A 35 -9.23 2.90 1.65
N ARG A 36 -8.39 3.55 0.84
CA ARG A 36 -7.16 4.21 1.32
C ARG A 36 -7.38 5.20 2.47
N ALA A 37 -8.44 6.02 2.39
CA ALA A 37 -8.68 7.05 3.40
C ALA A 37 -8.96 6.45 4.79
N GLN A 38 -9.64 5.31 4.84
CA GLN A 38 -9.92 4.59 6.08
C GLN A 38 -8.75 3.71 6.53
N ASN A 39 -8.01 3.15 5.57
CA ASN A 39 -6.97 2.17 5.86
C ASN A 39 -5.60 2.80 6.17
N TRP A 40 -5.35 4.04 5.73
CA TRP A 40 -4.08 4.72 6.00
C TRP A 40 -3.78 4.86 7.49
N PRO A 41 -4.68 5.40 8.34
CA PRO A 41 -4.39 5.53 9.78
C PRO A 41 -4.23 4.17 10.46
N TRP A 42 -5.00 3.17 10.01
CA TRP A 42 -4.86 1.81 10.53
C TRP A 42 -3.49 1.20 10.20
N LEU A 43 -3.01 1.41 8.97
CA LEU A 43 -1.70 0.92 8.54
C LEU A 43 -0.58 1.56 9.36
N GLN A 44 -0.61 2.89 9.54
CA GLN A 44 0.37 3.58 10.39
C GLN A 44 0.41 2.99 11.81
N ALA A 45 -0.76 2.73 12.41
CA ALA A 45 -0.84 2.19 13.76
C ALA A 45 -0.51 0.69 13.88
N ASN A 46 -0.47 -0.07 12.78
CA ASN A 46 -0.35 -1.54 12.81
C ASN A 46 0.78 -2.09 11.93
N LEU A 47 1.62 -1.25 11.32
CA LEU A 47 2.66 -1.72 10.41
C LEU A 47 3.65 -2.66 11.10
N GLY A 48 4.08 -2.38 12.33
CA GLY A 48 4.94 -3.29 13.09
C GLY A 48 4.31 -4.68 13.28
N ARG A 49 3.04 -4.73 13.71
CA ARG A 49 2.30 -6.00 13.85
C ARG A 49 2.15 -6.75 12.53
N PHE A 50 1.94 -6.02 11.43
CA PHE A 50 1.95 -6.60 10.09
C PHE A 50 3.31 -7.24 9.80
N MET A 51 4.41 -6.56 10.12
CA MET A 51 5.76 -7.07 9.91
C MET A 51 6.08 -8.28 10.76
N ASP A 52 5.60 -8.33 12.01
CA ASP A 52 5.82 -9.46 12.93
C ASP A 52 5.27 -10.77 12.36
N VAL A 53 4.06 -10.74 11.80
CA VAL A 53 3.40 -11.94 11.26
C VAL A 53 3.77 -12.22 9.80
N ALA A 54 4.29 -11.22 9.09
CA ALA A 54 4.68 -11.36 7.69
C ALA A 54 5.86 -12.31 7.52
N SER A 55 5.74 -13.21 6.53
CA SER A 55 6.89 -14.00 6.07
C SER A 55 8.06 -13.09 5.64
N PRO A 56 9.32 -13.57 5.71
CA PRO A 56 10.48 -12.77 5.34
C PRO A 56 10.41 -12.19 3.92
N ARG A 57 9.77 -12.90 2.98
CA ARG A 57 9.55 -12.39 1.62
C ARG A 57 8.54 -11.24 1.62
N VAL A 58 7.42 -11.40 2.32
CA VAL A 58 6.37 -10.36 2.34
C VAL A 58 6.89 -9.10 3.02
N ARG A 59 7.61 -9.20 4.14
CA ARG A 59 8.22 -8.03 4.80
C ARG A 59 9.10 -7.21 3.87
N ARG A 60 10.01 -7.87 3.16
CA ARG A 60 10.97 -7.19 2.26
C ARG A 60 10.30 -6.43 1.12
N GLN A 61 9.14 -6.90 0.67
CA GLN A 61 8.39 -6.36 -0.48
C GLN A 61 7.15 -5.55 -0.05
N ALA A 62 6.93 -5.36 1.24
CA ALA A 62 5.76 -4.65 1.76
C ALA A 62 5.55 -3.25 1.14
N PRO A 63 6.61 -2.43 0.88
CA PRO A 63 6.43 -1.13 0.21
C PRO A 63 5.74 -1.24 -1.14
N GLU A 64 6.09 -2.25 -1.96
CA GLU A 64 5.47 -2.46 -3.27
C GLU A 64 3.98 -2.82 -3.16
N TYR A 65 3.61 -3.62 -2.17
CA TYR A 65 2.21 -4.04 -1.97
C TYR A 65 1.33 -2.86 -1.54
N PHE A 66 1.76 -2.12 -0.51
CA PHE A 66 1.00 -0.98 -0.02
C PHE A 66 1.02 0.21 -0.97
N GLY A 67 2.10 0.37 -1.75
CA GLY A 67 2.24 1.42 -2.77
C GLY A 67 1.46 1.17 -4.06
N ARG A 68 1.00 -0.07 -4.31
CA ARG A 68 0.49 -0.52 -5.63
C ARG A 68 -0.58 0.37 -6.26
N TRP A 69 -1.46 0.97 -5.44
CA TRP A 69 -2.60 1.76 -5.89
C TRP A 69 -2.40 3.28 -5.72
N LEU A 70 -1.28 3.69 -5.16
CA LEU A 70 -0.97 5.09 -4.93
C LEU A 70 -0.48 5.72 -6.22
N CYS A 71 -0.90 6.96 -6.48
CA CYS A 71 -0.66 7.64 -7.75
C CYS A 71 -0.62 9.17 -7.59
N ALA A 72 -0.17 9.64 -6.43
CA ALA A 72 0.05 11.05 -6.11
C ALA A 72 1.44 11.23 -5.50
N ARG A 73 2.07 12.39 -5.76
CA ARG A 73 3.41 12.69 -5.23
C ARG A 73 3.45 12.65 -3.70
N ASP A 74 2.43 13.19 -3.04
CA ASP A 74 2.33 13.17 -1.58
C ASP A 74 2.22 11.74 -1.03
N ASP A 75 1.56 10.83 -1.76
CA ASP A 75 1.43 9.43 -1.34
C ASP A 75 2.81 8.73 -1.35
N ALA A 76 3.70 9.07 -2.30
CA ALA A 76 5.06 8.53 -2.36
C ALA A 76 5.89 8.93 -1.13
N GLN A 77 5.83 10.21 -0.73
CA GLN A 77 6.54 10.69 0.45
C GLN A 77 6.00 10.04 1.73
N ARG A 78 4.66 9.97 1.86
CA ARG A 78 4.02 9.33 3.02
C ARG A 78 4.36 7.85 3.13
N LEU A 79 4.42 7.14 1.99
CA LEU A 79 4.83 5.74 1.97
C LEU A 79 6.28 5.58 2.43
N ARG A 80 7.21 6.40 1.92
CA ARG A 80 8.60 6.36 2.36
C ARG A 80 8.70 6.57 3.88
N SER A 81 8.11 7.65 4.40
CA SER A 81 8.15 7.95 5.84
C SER A 81 7.60 6.81 6.69
N LEU A 82 6.49 6.20 6.27
CA LEU A 82 5.89 5.06 6.95
C LEU A 82 6.85 3.86 7.08
N PHE A 83 7.67 3.59 6.07
CA PHE A 83 8.62 2.48 6.11
C PHE A 83 9.94 2.84 6.80
N ASP A 84 10.34 4.11 6.76
CA ASP A 84 11.50 4.60 7.51
C ASP A 84 11.26 4.45 9.03
N GLU A 85 10.03 4.65 9.52
CA GLU A 85 9.66 4.47 10.94
C GLU A 85 9.88 3.06 11.49
N VAL A 86 9.92 2.04 10.62
CA VAL A 86 10.04 0.63 11.02
C VAL A 86 11.32 -0.03 10.49
N ALA A 87 12.20 0.74 9.83
CA ALA A 87 13.37 0.21 9.14
C ALA A 87 14.45 -0.36 10.08
N ASP A 88 14.55 0.18 11.30
CA ASP A 88 15.54 -0.27 12.29
C ASP A 88 15.16 -1.65 12.88
N ASP A 89 13.87 -1.91 13.07
CA ASP A 89 13.35 -3.13 13.68
C ASP A 89 13.11 -4.25 12.65
N TYR A 90 12.84 -3.88 11.39
CA TYR A 90 12.46 -4.83 10.36
C TYR A 90 13.33 -4.68 9.11
N PRO A 91 13.85 -5.79 8.55
CA PRO A 91 14.68 -5.76 7.35
C PRO A 91 13.83 -5.53 6.09
N VAL A 92 13.31 -4.32 5.96
CA VAL A 92 12.65 -3.80 4.76
C VAL A 92 13.72 -3.56 3.71
N SER A 93 13.48 -3.91 2.45
CA SER A 93 14.46 -3.65 1.39
C SER A 93 14.46 -2.15 1.05
N PRO A 94 15.59 -1.43 1.20
CA PRO A 94 15.66 -0.02 0.77
C PRO A 94 15.36 0.13 -0.73
N ARG A 95 15.75 -0.89 -1.50
CA ARG A 95 15.42 -0.98 -2.93
C ARG A 95 13.92 -1.08 -3.16
N SER A 96 13.20 -1.91 -2.39
CA SER A 96 11.74 -2.04 -2.53
C SER A 96 11.03 -0.73 -2.18
N VAL A 97 11.46 -0.02 -1.14
CA VAL A 97 10.95 1.33 -0.82
C VAL A 97 11.17 2.28 -2.00
N GLN A 98 12.40 2.33 -2.52
CA GLN A 98 12.72 3.19 -3.67
C GLN A 98 11.89 2.85 -4.90
N GLN A 99 11.75 1.56 -5.24
CA GLN A 99 10.95 1.12 -6.38
C GLN A 99 9.46 1.47 -6.23
N ALA A 100 8.91 1.32 -5.02
CA ALA A 100 7.53 1.70 -4.75
C ALA A 100 7.33 3.22 -4.91
N VAL A 101 8.24 4.03 -4.36
CA VAL A 101 8.25 5.50 -4.51
C VAL A 101 8.29 5.92 -5.98
N GLU A 102 9.26 5.39 -6.74
CA GLU A 102 9.41 5.69 -8.18
C GLU A 102 8.16 5.27 -8.97
N THR A 103 7.57 4.13 -8.64
CA THR A 103 6.33 3.65 -9.29
C THR A 103 5.18 4.62 -9.07
N ILE A 104 5.02 5.14 -7.86
CA ILE A 104 3.97 6.11 -7.51
C ILE A 104 4.19 7.43 -8.24
N GLU A 105 5.44 7.92 -8.28
CA GLU A 105 5.81 9.14 -8.98
C GLU A 105 5.57 9.04 -10.49
N LEU A 106 5.95 7.92 -11.11
CA LEU A 106 5.68 7.64 -12.51
C LEU A 106 4.17 7.59 -12.79
N CYS A 107 3.39 6.95 -11.92
CA CYS A 107 1.93 6.95 -12.04
C CYS A 107 1.36 8.36 -11.97
N ALA A 108 1.80 9.17 -11.01
CA ALA A 108 1.36 10.56 -10.85
C ALA A 108 1.70 11.40 -12.09
N ALA A 109 2.92 11.25 -12.63
CA ALA A 109 3.35 11.95 -13.84
C ALA A 109 2.54 11.50 -15.06
N PHE A 110 2.32 10.19 -15.23
CA PHE A 110 1.50 9.66 -16.31
C PHE A 110 0.06 10.18 -16.24
N LYS A 111 -0.56 10.16 -15.05
CA LYS A 111 -1.90 10.69 -14.81
C LYS A 111 -1.99 12.19 -15.11
N ALA A 112 -0.98 12.98 -14.74
CA ALA A 112 -0.96 14.41 -15.01
C ALA A 112 -0.87 14.70 -16.52
N THR A 113 -0.02 13.97 -17.24
CA THR A 113 0.20 14.16 -18.68
C THR A 113 -0.97 13.64 -19.52
N GLN A 114 -1.44 12.42 -19.26
CA GLN A 114 -2.45 11.75 -20.09
C GLN A 114 -3.88 11.97 -19.61
N GLY A 115 -4.08 12.32 -18.34
CA GLY A 115 -5.41 12.50 -17.75
C GLY A 115 -6.34 13.46 -18.49
N PRO A 116 -5.87 14.64 -18.96
CA PRO A 116 -6.70 15.54 -19.76
C PRO A 116 -7.18 14.91 -21.07
N ALA A 117 -6.29 14.22 -21.80
CA ALA A 117 -6.64 13.56 -23.06
C ALA A 117 -7.64 12.42 -22.85
N VAL A 118 -7.44 11.60 -21.81
CA VAL A 118 -8.37 10.52 -21.44
C VAL A 118 -9.75 11.07 -21.09
N ARG A 119 -9.84 12.13 -20.27
CA ARG A 119 -11.12 12.77 -19.95
C ARG A 119 -11.80 13.35 -21.18
N ALA A 120 -11.05 14.00 -22.06
CA ALA A 120 -11.58 14.57 -23.30
C ALA A 120 -12.09 13.49 -24.26
N TYR A 121 -11.49 12.30 -24.28
CA TYR A 121 -11.96 11.18 -25.09
C TYR A 121 -13.33 10.67 -24.60
N PHE A 122 -13.47 10.41 -23.30
CA PHE A 122 -14.71 9.87 -22.71
C PHE A 122 -15.83 10.91 -22.52
N ALA A 123 -15.54 12.20 -22.64
CA ALA A 123 -16.55 13.27 -22.59
C ALA A 123 -17.21 13.57 -23.95
N ARG A 124 -16.89 12.78 -25.00
CA ARG A 124 -17.41 12.96 -26.37
C ARG A 124 -18.67 12.13 -26.67
N ASP A 125 -19.19 11.44 -25.66
CA ASP A 125 -20.49 10.76 -25.67
C ASP A 125 -21.54 11.58 -24.88
#